data_AF-A0A969RE97-F1
#
_entry.id   AF-A0A969RE97-F1
#
_cell.length_a   1.000
_cell.length_b   1.000
_cell.length_c   1.000
_cell.angle_alpha   90.00
_cell.angle_beta   90.00
_cell.angle_gamma   90.00
#
_symmetry.space_group_name_H-M   'P 1'
#
loop_
_entity.id
_entity.type
_entity.pdbx_description
1 polymer ?
#
loop_
_entity_poly.entity_id
_entity_poly.type
_entity_poly.pdbx_seq_one_letter_code
_entity_poly.pdbx_strand_id
1 'polypeptide(L)'
;MKPPTALILFRIFFWIFNASLLTVAYVGIFPFFGIALIKDALLGQVPLDFLIPFIGLVGVPTTCTIARIAPHLKRSRKTPKRKSLSLFQFFYSLEAPLLLLCMIRFFWLRDLTPGATLLLLTGFIGTIAHLHWLHSQQNTTIQPEPETSSPHPLSSPSSPHSLPPSSSTWWHLAGHTLMLVISLYMATIAIFYVLPFTVLIVQALPYVPGAIVEFLISAPVTVPILILVVGIGTAPFGMAIVYFRAWRRSLNQLIDRYDIWAGAFTVGIFAIWLTLFLTLQQPPEMQAFKWLETPAQTREERQELLQKSGLIRQGLLNAYLGTYRYPRSVQDKHIYELYRYSLGLLEGEAQTIQGFFNMLLAPFTYEGDPWEDSDRAEKLYAQFFDTPILRGEKPAIEKAIQSTFDRNGAKAGLADIDARRVWLAEQQITVTPHGDWADIELYEVYANQTPQRQEILYYFSLPESAVITGLWLGETGDRVLRFPFVVSTRGAAQAVYNTEVQRSQDPALLEQVGPRNYRLRAFPIPAANEKKNMHLWLTYKVLKQDDGWHLPDLHERRNLFWTGDTKRMINGERGAAKDQWLPATLPAEEGVAIAHQLALPWGAYVQADPFLSLLISCRTIVDSP
;
A
#
# COMPACT_ATOMS: atom_id res chain seq x y z
N MET A 1 28.42 47.25 15.01
CA MET A 1 27.85 46.98 13.67
C MET A 1 26.46 46.36 13.84
N LYS A 2 25.41 46.95 13.27
CA LYS A 2 24.07 46.35 13.25
C LYS A 2 24.13 45.04 12.45
N PRO A 3 23.46 43.96 12.90
CA PRO A 3 23.40 42.74 12.10
C PRO A 3 22.73 43.05 10.75
N PRO A 4 23.16 42.38 9.65
CA PRO A 4 22.55 42.58 8.34
C PRO A 4 21.05 42.31 8.40
N THR A 5 20.24 43.12 7.73
CA THR A 5 18.77 43.08 7.74
C THR A 5 18.22 41.67 7.45
N ALA A 6 18.84 40.94 6.52
CA ALA A 6 18.50 39.56 6.21
C ALA A 6 18.60 38.59 7.41
N LEU A 7 19.57 38.79 8.31
CA LEU A 7 19.75 37.94 9.49
C LEU A 7 18.64 38.18 10.54
N ILE A 8 18.17 39.42 10.65
CA ILE A 8 17.06 39.79 11.53
C ILE A 8 15.76 39.18 10.99
N LEU A 9 15.49 39.35 9.70
CA LEU A 9 14.30 38.80 9.04
C LEU A 9 14.25 37.28 9.16
N PHE A 10 15.37 36.58 8.93
CA PHE A 10 15.40 35.13 9.08
C PHE A 10 15.18 34.69 10.52
N ARG A 11 15.71 35.43 11.51
CA ARG A 11 15.47 35.13 12.92
C ARG A 11 13.99 35.24 13.26
N ILE A 12 13.30 36.26 12.77
CA ILE A 12 11.85 36.42 12.95
C ILE A 12 11.12 35.24 12.29
N PHE A 13 11.44 34.95 11.03
CA PHE A 13 10.89 33.81 10.30
C PHE A 13 11.04 32.50 11.08
N PHE A 14 12.24 32.17 11.55
CA PHE A 14 12.51 30.93 12.27
C PHE A 14 11.60 30.74 13.49
N TRP A 15 11.43 31.78 14.30
CA TRP A 15 10.60 31.70 15.50
C TRP A 15 9.11 31.64 15.17
N ILE A 16 8.64 32.42 14.20
CA ILE A 16 7.23 32.38 13.79
C ILE A 16 6.90 31.04 13.12
N PHE A 17 7.79 30.52 12.27
CA PHE A 17 7.66 29.21 11.63
C PHE A 17 7.53 28.10 12.68
N ASN A 18 8.46 28.02 13.63
CA ASN A 18 8.41 27.02 14.70
C ASN A 18 7.20 27.20 15.62
N ALA A 19 6.85 28.43 16.00
CA ALA A 19 5.65 28.68 16.81
C ALA A 19 4.38 28.25 16.08
N SER A 20 4.27 28.54 14.78
CA SER A 20 3.14 28.14 13.94
C SER A 20 3.07 26.62 13.82
N LEU A 21 4.21 25.97 13.54
CA LEU A 21 4.30 24.52 13.38
C LEU A 21 3.97 23.78 14.68
N LEU A 22 4.49 24.26 15.82
CA LEU A 22 4.18 23.69 17.13
C LEU A 22 2.72 23.93 17.54
N THR A 23 2.14 25.07 17.17
CA THR A 23 0.71 25.31 17.40
C THR A 23 -0.14 24.32 16.60
N VAL A 24 0.14 24.17 15.30
CA VAL A 24 -0.53 23.17 14.46
C VAL A 24 -0.32 21.76 15.01
N ALA A 25 0.90 21.41 15.43
CA ALA A 25 1.22 20.10 15.96
C ALA A 25 0.50 19.80 17.29
N TYR A 26 0.65 20.65 18.31
CA TYR A 26 0.17 20.38 19.67
C TYR A 26 -1.28 20.79 19.93
N VAL A 27 -1.80 21.80 19.24
CA VAL A 27 -3.19 22.26 19.38
C VAL A 27 -4.07 21.64 18.30
N GLY A 28 -3.56 21.48 17.08
CA GLY A 28 -4.33 21.01 15.92
C GLY A 28 -4.29 19.49 15.69
N ILE A 29 -3.11 18.90 15.54
CA ILE A 29 -3.00 17.50 15.08
C ILE A 29 -2.96 16.52 16.26
N PHE A 30 -2.11 16.78 17.26
CA PHE A 30 -1.85 15.83 18.34
C PHE A 30 -3.08 15.45 19.19
N PRO A 31 -3.92 16.39 19.67
CA PRO A 31 -5.04 16.03 20.55
C PRO A 31 -6.17 15.30 19.82
N PHE A 32 -6.38 15.60 18.54
CA PHE A 32 -7.48 15.02 17.76
C PHE A 32 -7.07 13.75 17.01
N PHE A 33 -5.84 13.68 16.53
CA PHE A 33 -5.34 12.58 15.70
C PHE A 33 -4.23 11.78 16.40
N GLY A 34 -3.27 12.45 17.03
CA GLY A 34 -2.05 11.83 17.58
C GLY A 34 -2.30 10.79 18.66
N ILE A 35 -3.19 11.07 19.62
CA ILE A 35 -3.51 10.13 20.71
C ILE A 35 -4.11 8.83 20.15
N ALA A 36 -5.04 8.95 19.20
CA ALA A 36 -5.68 7.80 18.58
C ALA A 36 -4.70 7.00 17.70
N LEU A 37 -3.79 7.68 16.99
CA LEU A 37 -2.73 7.02 16.22
C LEU A 37 -1.81 6.18 17.13
N ILE A 38 -1.35 6.76 18.25
CA ILE A 38 -0.47 6.06 19.19
C ILE A 38 -1.18 4.84 19.78
N LYS A 39 -2.45 4.98 20.19
CA LYS A 39 -3.24 3.88 20.72
C LYS A 39 -3.38 2.74 19.71
N ASP A 40 -3.75 3.04 18.47
CA ASP A 40 -3.94 2.04 17.42
C ASP A 40 -2.62 1.34 17.05
N ALA A 41 -1.50 2.09 17.03
CA ALA A 41 -0.17 1.51 16.80
C ALA A 41 0.24 0.53 17.92
N LEU A 42 -0.06 0.84 19.19
CA LEU A 42 0.17 -0.06 20.32
C LEU A 42 -0.72 -1.32 20.26
N LEU A 43 -1.89 -1.24 19.63
CA LEU A 43 -2.80 -2.35 19.41
C LEU A 43 -2.47 -3.16 18.14
N GLY A 44 -1.42 -2.80 17.40
CA GLY A 44 -1.02 -3.47 16.16
C GLY A 44 -1.94 -3.17 14.96
N GLN A 45 -2.81 -2.17 15.06
CA GLN A 45 -3.75 -1.79 13.99
C GLN A 45 -3.13 -0.81 12.99
N VAL A 46 -2.02 -0.17 13.35
CA VAL A 46 -1.26 0.75 12.50
C VAL A 46 0.21 0.31 12.51
N PRO A 47 0.86 0.16 11.34
CA PRO A 47 2.29 -0.16 11.26
C PRO A 47 3.15 0.85 12.02
N LEU A 48 4.14 0.37 12.79
CA LEU A 48 5.09 1.22 13.52
C LEU A 48 5.88 2.14 12.59
N ASP A 49 6.06 1.74 11.33
CA ASP A 49 6.71 2.52 10.27
C ASP A 49 6.04 3.88 10.01
N PHE A 50 4.77 4.07 10.41
CA PHE A 50 4.04 5.34 10.34
C PHE A 50 4.09 6.15 11.64
N LEU A 51 4.29 5.49 12.78
CA LEU A 51 4.41 6.15 14.08
C LEU A 51 5.70 6.97 14.18
N ILE A 52 6.82 6.45 13.64
CA ILE A 52 8.12 7.12 13.68
C ILE A 52 8.09 8.49 12.97
N PRO A 53 7.59 8.62 11.72
CA PRO A 53 7.42 9.91 11.05
C PRO A 53 6.53 10.89 11.83
N PHE A 54 5.45 10.41 12.44
CA PHE A 54 4.58 11.25 13.26
C PHE A 54 5.31 11.80 14.50
N ILE A 55 6.05 10.95 15.22
CA ILE A 55 6.90 11.36 16.33
C ILE A 55 7.94 12.37 15.85
N GLY A 56 8.52 12.17 14.67
CA GLY A 56 9.45 13.12 14.06
C GLY A 56 8.80 14.48 13.74
N LEU A 57 7.58 14.47 13.19
CA LEU A 57 6.84 15.70 12.84
C LEU A 57 6.61 16.61 14.05
N VAL A 58 6.35 16.03 15.22
CA VAL A 58 6.17 16.78 16.47
C VAL A 58 7.51 17.01 17.18
N GLY A 59 8.37 16.00 17.22
CA GLY A 59 9.61 15.97 17.99
C GLY A 59 10.72 16.83 17.39
N VAL A 60 10.88 16.86 16.07
CA VAL A 60 11.91 17.65 15.38
C VAL A 60 11.77 19.15 15.67
N PRO A 61 10.63 19.83 15.40
CA PRO A 61 10.50 21.26 15.70
C PRO A 61 10.57 21.55 17.20
N THR A 62 10.07 20.63 18.04
CA THR A 62 10.13 20.78 19.51
C THR A 62 11.57 20.76 20.01
N THR A 63 12.35 19.75 19.61
CA THR A 63 13.76 19.62 19.99
C THR A 63 14.60 20.75 19.42
N CYS A 64 14.35 21.17 18.18
CA CYS A 64 15.03 22.30 17.54
C CYS A 64 14.77 23.63 18.27
N THR A 65 13.51 23.88 18.64
CA THR A 65 13.10 25.06 19.41
C THR A 65 13.75 25.06 20.80
N ILE A 66 13.67 23.94 21.54
CA ILE A 66 14.27 23.80 22.87
C ILE A 66 15.80 23.97 22.81
N ALA A 67 16.47 23.34 21.85
CA ALA A 67 17.92 23.43 21.67
C ALA A 67 18.39 24.87 21.43
N ARG A 68 17.54 25.73 20.86
CA ARG A 68 17.85 27.16 20.65
C ARG A 68 17.47 28.07 21.80
N ILE A 69 16.45 27.74 22.59
CA ILE A 69 16.07 28.50 23.79
C ILE A 69 17.01 28.17 24.98
N ALA A 70 17.40 26.91 25.16
CA ALA A 70 18.10 26.44 26.36
C ALA A 70 19.43 27.19 26.68
N PRO A 71 20.29 27.56 25.72
CA PRO A 71 21.50 28.35 25.99
C PRO A 71 21.20 29.78 26.48
N HIS A 72 20.04 30.35 26.12
CA HIS A 72 19.61 31.66 26.60
C HIS A 72 19.08 31.61 28.03
N LEU A 73 18.44 30.51 28.43
CA LEU A 73 17.95 30.28 29.80
C LEU A 73 19.08 29.91 30.79
N LYS A 74 20.09 29.16 30.34
CA LYS A 74 21.21 28.71 31.18
C LYS A 74 22.35 29.74 31.34
N ARG A 75 22.14 31.00 30.94
CA ARG A 75 23.16 32.06 30.91
C ARG A 75 23.57 32.61 32.30
N SER A 76 23.63 31.74 33.32
CA SER A 76 24.04 32.07 34.69
C SER A 76 25.35 31.40 35.15
N ARG A 77 26.05 30.59 34.34
CA ARG A 77 27.38 30.07 34.75
C ARG A 77 28.39 30.09 33.60
N LYS A 78 29.56 30.68 33.92
CA LYS A 78 30.79 30.75 33.12
C LYS A 78 30.95 29.49 32.26
N THR A 79 30.61 29.59 30.98
CA THR A 79 30.82 28.54 29.98
C THR A 79 31.56 29.15 28.79
N PRO A 80 32.53 28.43 28.20
CA PRO A 80 33.36 28.96 27.13
C PRO A 80 32.50 29.36 25.92
N LYS A 81 32.91 30.42 25.21
CA LYS A 81 32.25 30.93 23.99
C LYS A 81 32.30 29.89 22.86
N ARG A 82 31.39 28.91 22.87
CA ARG A 82 31.18 27.99 21.75
C ARG A 82 30.67 28.78 20.55
N LYS A 83 31.24 28.58 19.36
CA LYS A 83 30.76 29.21 18.12
C LYS A 83 29.33 28.70 17.82
N SER A 84 28.32 29.50 18.16
CA SER A 84 26.92 29.16 17.93
C SER A 84 26.64 29.16 16.42
N LEU A 85 26.14 28.05 15.89
CA LEU A 85 25.63 27.97 14.51
C LEU A 85 24.55 29.04 14.31
N SER A 86 24.53 29.70 13.15
CA SER A 86 23.44 30.62 12.83
C SER A 86 22.09 29.89 12.78
N LEU A 87 20.99 30.58 13.05
CA LEU A 87 19.65 29.99 12.95
C LEU A 87 19.39 29.47 11.53
N PHE A 88 19.84 30.20 10.51
CA PHE A 88 19.77 29.80 9.11
C PHE A 88 20.44 28.45 8.86
N GLN A 89 21.71 28.32 9.28
CA GLN A 89 22.44 27.08 9.06
C GLN A 89 21.78 25.93 9.81
N PHE A 90 21.32 26.15 11.03
CA PHE A 90 20.67 25.09 11.82
C PHE A 90 19.34 24.63 11.25
N PHE A 91 18.49 25.57 10.82
CA PHE A 91 17.20 25.25 10.22
C PHE A 91 17.38 24.35 8.98
N TYR A 92 18.20 24.78 8.02
CA TYR A 92 18.38 24.04 6.77
C TYR A 92 19.34 22.84 6.86
N SER A 93 20.17 22.74 7.90
CA SER A 93 21.07 21.59 8.14
C SER A 93 20.41 20.43 8.89
N LEU A 94 19.37 20.70 9.70
CA LEU A 94 18.84 19.72 10.64
C LEU A 94 17.32 19.68 10.67
N GLU A 95 16.69 20.82 10.95
CA GLU A 95 15.24 20.88 11.15
C GLU A 95 14.48 20.59 9.85
N ALA A 96 14.79 21.32 8.78
CA ALA A 96 14.11 21.18 7.49
C ALA A 96 14.31 19.80 6.83
N PRO A 97 15.53 19.21 6.77
CA PRO A 97 15.70 17.86 6.22
C PRO A 97 14.87 16.79 6.95
N LEU A 98 14.91 16.77 8.28
CA LEU A 98 14.15 15.79 9.07
C LEU A 98 12.66 16.05 8.98
N LEU A 99 12.23 17.32 9.06
CA LEU A 99 10.82 17.69 8.93
C LEU A 99 10.26 17.30 7.56
N LEU A 100 10.99 17.54 6.47
CA LEU A 100 10.57 17.15 5.12
C LEU A 100 10.50 15.63 4.97
N LEU A 101 11.51 14.88 5.46
CA LEU A 101 11.47 13.41 5.44
C LEU A 101 10.25 12.87 6.18
N CYS A 102 9.96 13.42 7.37
CA CYS A 102 8.78 13.03 8.16
C CYS A 102 7.48 13.43 7.46
N MET A 103 7.37 14.65 6.93
CA MET A 103 6.18 15.11 6.20
C MET A 103 5.91 14.26 4.96
N ILE A 104 6.92 14.04 4.13
CA ILE A 104 6.80 13.26 2.90
C ILE A 104 6.39 11.83 3.24
N ARG A 105 7.08 11.19 4.21
CA ARG A 105 6.77 9.83 4.61
C ARG A 105 5.37 9.68 5.22
N PHE A 106 4.93 10.66 5.99
CA PHE A 106 3.68 10.59 6.74
C PHE A 106 2.45 10.98 5.90
N PHE A 107 2.52 12.09 5.15
CA PHE A 107 1.36 12.63 4.42
C PHE A 107 1.27 12.20 2.97
N TRP A 108 2.41 11.90 2.33
CA TRP A 108 2.44 11.67 0.89
C TRP A 108 2.71 10.22 0.51
N LEU A 109 3.72 9.60 1.13
CA LEU A 109 4.09 8.21 0.83
C LEU A 109 3.16 7.22 1.54
N ARG A 110 2.75 6.19 0.80
CA ARG A 110 1.91 5.10 1.30
C ARG A 110 2.76 3.91 1.75
N ASP A 111 2.49 2.70 1.26
CA ASP A 111 3.40 1.58 1.38
C ASP A 111 4.69 1.85 0.60
N LEU A 112 5.84 1.48 1.18
CA LEU A 112 7.14 1.95 0.70
C LEU A 112 7.64 1.12 -0.48
N THR A 113 7.84 1.78 -1.63
CA THR A 113 8.56 1.21 -2.77
C THR A 113 10.06 1.15 -2.48
N PRO A 114 10.83 0.28 -3.17
CA PRO A 114 12.28 0.26 -3.04
C PRO A 114 12.95 1.60 -3.36
N GLY A 115 12.48 2.29 -4.41
CA GLY A 115 12.97 3.62 -4.78
C GLY A 115 12.70 4.69 -3.72
N ALA A 116 11.47 4.75 -3.19
CA ALA A 116 11.12 5.67 -2.11
C ALA A 116 11.93 5.38 -0.82
N THR A 117 12.14 4.10 -0.51
CA THR A 117 12.95 3.65 0.63
C THR A 117 14.40 4.13 0.51
N LEU A 118 15.01 4.00 -0.68
CA LEU A 118 16.36 4.48 -0.93
C LEU A 118 16.47 6.00 -0.70
N LEU A 119 15.51 6.79 -1.18
CA LEU A 119 15.50 8.25 -1.00
C LEU A 119 15.40 8.64 0.48
N LEU A 120 14.50 8.01 1.24
CA LEU A 120 14.35 8.27 2.68
C LEU A 120 15.60 7.89 3.47
N LEU A 121 16.16 6.70 3.21
CA LEU A 121 17.40 6.24 3.85
C LEU A 121 18.57 7.16 3.53
N THR A 122 18.69 7.62 2.28
CA THR A 122 19.73 8.55 1.85
C THR A 122 19.65 9.86 2.63
N GLY A 123 18.46 10.45 2.74
CA GLY A 123 18.24 11.66 3.52
C GLY A 123 18.53 11.49 5.01
N PHE A 124 18.13 10.36 5.59
CA PHE A 124 18.36 10.05 7.01
C PHE A 124 19.86 9.87 7.32
N ILE A 125 20.54 8.99 6.57
CA ILE A 125 21.98 8.72 6.72
C ILE A 125 22.80 9.98 6.50
N GLY A 126 22.47 10.75 5.45
CA GLY A 126 23.14 12.00 5.14
C GLY A 126 22.98 13.05 6.25
N THR A 127 21.81 13.13 6.88
CA THR A 127 21.56 14.01 8.03
C THR A 127 22.38 13.59 9.26
N ILE A 128 22.50 12.29 9.54
CA ILE A 128 23.35 11.76 10.63
C ILE A 128 24.82 12.11 10.40
N ALA A 129 25.33 11.89 9.18
CA ALA A 129 26.70 12.23 8.83
C ALA A 129 26.97 13.74 8.98
N HIS A 130 26.01 14.59 8.59
CA HIS A 130 26.12 16.03 8.78
C HIS A 130 26.10 16.45 10.26
N LEU A 131 25.25 15.83 11.09
CA LEU A 131 25.23 16.06 12.54
C LEU A 131 26.56 15.70 13.19
N HIS A 132 27.13 14.55 12.81
CA HIS A 132 28.43 14.11 13.29
C HIS A 132 29.54 15.09 12.88
N TRP A 133 29.49 15.60 11.65
CA TRP A 133 30.41 16.63 11.17
C TRP A 133 30.25 17.96 11.94
N LEU A 134 29.03 18.41 12.21
CA LEU A 134 28.79 19.62 13.00
C LEU A 134 29.33 19.47 14.42
N HIS A 135 29.20 18.28 15.01
CA HIS A 135 29.76 17.98 16.33
C HIS A 135 31.29 17.99 16.33
N SER A 136 31.93 17.36 15.34
CA SER A 136 33.39 17.30 15.24
C SER A 136 34.01 18.69 15.10
N GLN A 137 33.40 19.57 14.29
CA GLN A 137 33.86 20.95 14.10
C GLN A 137 33.80 21.78 15.40
N GLN A 138 32.82 21.51 16.27
CA GLN A 138 32.70 22.21 17.54
C GLN A 138 33.78 21.82 18.54
N ASN A 139 34.25 20.56 18.51
CA ASN A 139 35.24 20.05 19.45
C ASN A 139 36.68 20.45 19.07
N THR A 140 36.98 20.61 17.78
CA THR A 140 38.30 21.05 17.30
C THR A 140 38.66 22.49 17.73
N THR A 141 37.66 23.31 18.10
CA THR A 141 37.89 24.72 18.50
C THR A 141 38.18 24.88 20.00
N ILE A 142 38.15 23.79 20.80
CA ILE A 142 38.16 23.85 22.28
C ILE A 142 39.53 23.53 22.91
N GLN A 143 40.60 23.28 22.14
CA GLN A 143 41.91 23.06 22.77
C GLN A 143 42.44 24.35 23.44
N PRO A 144 42.72 24.36 24.76
CA PRO A 144 43.36 25.49 25.43
C PRO A 144 44.80 25.62 24.96
N GLU A 145 45.28 26.86 24.80
CA GLU A 145 46.73 27.12 24.71
C GLU A 145 47.43 26.49 25.93
N PRO A 146 48.54 25.75 25.75
CA PRO A 146 49.33 25.30 26.89
C PRO A 146 49.92 26.53 27.59
N GLU A 147 49.71 26.64 28.90
CA GLU A 147 50.36 27.66 29.75
C GLU A 147 51.89 27.48 29.68
N THR A 148 52.56 28.28 28.85
CA THR A 148 54.03 28.34 28.81
C THR A 148 54.53 29.26 29.91
N SER A 149 55.01 28.68 31.01
CA SER A 149 55.93 29.35 31.94
C SER A 149 57.36 29.11 31.49
N SER A 150 58.02 30.12 30.92
CA SER A 150 59.48 30.41 30.97
C SER A 150 59.85 31.53 29.96
N PRO A 151 60.66 32.54 30.34
CA PRO A 151 61.15 33.56 29.42
C PRO A 151 62.53 33.19 28.85
N HIS A 152 62.73 33.28 27.52
CA HIS A 152 63.82 34.05 26.88
C HIS A 152 63.84 33.90 25.33
N PRO A 153 64.42 34.86 24.59
CA PRO A 153 64.11 35.14 23.19
C PRO A 153 65.21 34.73 22.20
N LEU A 154 64.84 34.41 20.95
CA LEU A 154 65.33 35.03 19.71
C LEU A 154 64.65 34.43 18.46
N SER A 155 64.30 35.31 17.53
CA SER A 155 63.72 35.17 16.18
C SER A 155 64.25 34.01 15.30
N SER A 156 63.44 33.30 14.51
CA SER A 156 62.89 33.68 13.17
C SER A 156 62.37 32.40 12.44
N PRO A 157 61.79 32.46 11.21
CA PRO A 157 60.68 33.25 10.70
C PRO A 157 59.43 32.38 10.39
N SER A 158 58.31 33.06 10.21
CA SER A 158 56.98 32.58 9.82
C SER A 158 56.93 31.52 8.71
N SER A 159 56.34 30.36 9.02
CA SER A 159 55.68 29.51 8.02
C SER A 159 54.24 30.02 7.80
N PRO A 160 53.84 30.34 6.55
CA PRO A 160 52.46 30.67 6.24
C PRO A 160 51.66 29.37 6.03
N HIS A 161 50.43 29.32 6.55
CA HIS A 161 49.42 28.26 6.35
C HIS A 161 49.46 27.02 7.26
N SER A 162 49.38 27.20 8.58
CA SER A 162 48.74 26.18 9.42
C SER A 162 47.22 26.28 9.27
N LEU A 163 46.66 25.58 8.27
CA LEU A 163 45.22 25.32 8.19
C LEU A 163 44.74 24.67 9.50
N PRO A 164 43.56 25.04 10.03
CA PRO A 164 43.06 24.45 11.27
C PRO A 164 42.93 22.92 11.15
N PRO A 165 43.10 22.16 12.25
CA PRO A 165 43.09 20.70 12.21
C PRO A 165 41.86 20.15 11.48
N SER A 166 42.10 19.25 10.52
CA SER A 166 41.10 18.78 9.56
C SER A 166 40.13 17.76 10.17
N SER A 167 38.97 18.25 10.58
CA SER A 167 37.89 17.46 11.22
C SER A 167 37.01 16.65 10.25
N SER A 168 37.12 16.87 8.94
CA SER A 168 36.34 16.10 7.95
C SER A 168 36.92 14.69 7.78
N THR A 169 36.07 13.70 7.50
CA THR A 169 36.44 12.30 7.27
C THR A 169 35.75 11.82 6.00
N TRP A 170 36.13 10.66 5.45
CA TRP A 170 35.47 10.06 4.29
C TRP A 170 33.96 9.87 4.51
N TRP A 171 33.55 9.51 5.73
CA TRP A 171 32.14 9.43 6.13
C TRP A 171 31.40 10.76 5.99
N HIS A 172 32.02 11.88 6.41
CA HIS A 172 31.43 13.21 6.25
C HIS A 172 31.26 13.59 4.77
N LEU A 173 32.27 13.31 3.94
CA LEU A 173 32.19 13.59 2.51
C LEU A 173 31.10 12.76 1.84
N ALA A 174 31.02 11.46 2.12
CA ALA A 174 29.95 10.60 1.61
C ALA A 174 28.56 11.13 1.98
N GLY A 175 28.33 11.43 3.27
CA GLY A 175 27.06 11.96 3.74
C GLY A 175 26.68 13.31 3.13
N HIS A 176 27.63 14.23 2.98
CA HIS A 176 27.38 15.52 2.32
C HIS A 176 27.10 15.38 0.82
N THR A 177 27.77 14.46 0.13
CA THR A 177 27.47 14.13 -1.27
C THR A 177 26.05 13.63 -1.40
N LEU A 178 25.64 12.67 -0.56
CA LEU A 178 24.28 12.13 -0.55
C LEU A 178 23.22 13.20 -0.23
N MET A 179 23.44 14.05 0.78
CA MET A 179 22.51 15.16 1.08
C MET A 179 22.46 16.21 -0.01
N LEU A 180 23.58 16.49 -0.68
CA LEU A 180 23.60 17.40 -1.82
C LEU A 180 22.73 16.84 -2.95
N VAL A 181 22.86 15.55 -3.27
CA VAL A 181 22.03 14.89 -4.27
C VAL A 181 20.55 14.97 -3.90
N ILE A 182 20.17 14.63 -2.67
CA ILE A 182 18.77 14.68 -2.21
C ILE A 182 18.21 16.11 -2.24
N SER A 183 18.98 17.09 -1.76
CA SER A 183 18.52 18.49 -1.76
C SER A 183 18.39 19.07 -3.16
N LEU A 184 19.29 18.73 -4.10
CA LEU A 184 19.16 19.11 -5.51
C LEU A 184 17.99 18.41 -6.20
N TYR A 185 17.76 17.13 -5.91
CA TYR A 185 16.61 16.38 -6.42
C TYR A 185 15.29 17.04 -5.97
N MET A 186 15.16 17.33 -4.67
CA MET A 186 13.98 18.01 -4.12
C MET A 186 13.83 19.44 -4.66
N ALA A 187 14.92 20.19 -4.82
CA ALA A 187 14.89 21.53 -5.38
C ALA A 187 14.43 21.52 -6.85
N THR A 188 14.91 20.54 -7.63
CA THR A 188 14.48 20.35 -9.02
C THR A 188 12.98 20.07 -9.10
N ILE A 189 12.43 19.22 -8.23
CA ILE A 189 10.98 18.98 -8.15
C ILE A 189 10.23 20.27 -7.78
N ALA A 190 10.72 21.01 -6.79
CA ALA A 190 10.09 22.25 -6.34
C ALA A 190 10.01 23.32 -7.45
N ILE A 191 11.00 23.38 -8.36
CA ILE A 191 11.02 24.35 -9.47
C ILE A 191 9.79 24.26 -10.36
N PHE A 192 9.23 23.06 -10.57
CA PHE A 192 7.99 22.88 -11.37
C PHE A 192 6.79 23.63 -10.79
N TYR A 193 6.82 23.95 -9.50
CA TYR A 193 5.75 24.65 -8.82
C TYR A 193 6.05 26.14 -8.66
N VAL A 194 7.31 26.51 -8.46
CA VAL A 194 7.71 27.89 -8.13
C VAL A 194 7.25 28.89 -9.19
N LEU A 195 7.50 28.61 -10.48
CA LEU A 195 7.17 29.56 -11.54
C LEU A 195 5.64 29.72 -11.73
N PRO A 196 4.86 28.64 -11.94
CA PRO A 196 3.40 28.75 -12.00
C PRO A 196 2.77 29.46 -10.81
N PHE A 197 3.16 29.10 -9.57
CA PHE A 197 2.59 29.73 -8.39
C PHE A 197 2.98 31.20 -8.28
N THR A 198 4.19 31.58 -8.69
CA THR A 198 4.59 33.00 -8.70
C THR A 198 3.70 33.79 -9.65
N VAL A 199 3.42 33.26 -10.85
CA VAL A 199 2.52 33.90 -11.82
C VAL A 199 1.11 34.03 -11.26
N LEU A 200 0.57 32.97 -10.65
CA LEU A 200 -0.76 32.98 -10.03
C LEU A 200 -0.86 34.00 -8.88
N ILE A 201 0.17 34.08 -8.01
CA ILE A 201 0.21 35.05 -6.92
C ILE A 201 0.25 36.48 -7.46
N VAL A 202 1.04 36.75 -8.49
CA VAL A 202 1.11 38.08 -9.14
C VAL A 202 -0.23 38.44 -9.79
N GLN A 203 -0.88 37.49 -10.45
CA GLN A 203 -2.22 37.69 -11.04
C GLN A 203 -3.29 37.91 -9.97
N ALA A 204 -3.14 37.34 -8.77
CA ALA A 204 -4.06 37.52 -7.66
C ALA A 204 -3.89 38.87 -6.93
N LEU A 205 -2.70 39.49 -6.99
CA LEU A 205 -2.35 40.70 -6.23
C LEU A 205 -3.31 41.90 -6.45
N PRO A 206 -3.81 42.20 -7.66
CA PRO A 206 -4.74 43.30 -7.90
C PRO A 206 -6.10 43.16 -7.19
N TYR A 207 -6.49 41.95 -6.77
CA TYR A 207 -7.77 41.69 -6.11
C TYR A 207 -7.72 41.84 -4.58
N VAL A 208 -6.52 42.02 -4.01
CA VAL A 208 -6.27 42.17 -2.57
C VAL A 208 -6.73 43.51 -1.93
N PRO A 209 -6.65 44.68 -2.60
CA PRO A 209 -6.86 45.99 -1.95
C PRO A 209 -8.26 46.24 -1.38
N GLY A 210 -9.29 45.49 -1.80
CA GLY A 210 -10.67 45.66 -1.31
C GLY A 210 -10.96 45.01 0.06
N ALA A 211 -10.03 44.23 0.61
CA ALA A 211 -10.30 43.28 1.70
C ALA A 211 -9.44 43.48 2.97
N ILE A 212 -8.97 44.69 3.26
CA ILE A 212 -8.04 44.94 4.39
C ILE A 212 -8.65 44.51 5.74
N VAL A 213 -9.94 44.78 5.96
CA VAL A 213 -10.63 44.38 7.20
C VAL A 213 -10.76 42.86 7.27
N GLU A 214 -11.14 42.19 6.17
CA GLU A 214 -11.23 40.72 6.11
C GLU A 214 -9.86 40.06 6.30
N PHE A 215 -8.80 40.66 5.74
CA PHE A 215 -7.42 40.23 5.95
C PHE A 215 -7.01 40.38 7.41
N LEU A 216 -7.29 41.51 8.07
CA LEU A 216 -6.94 41.69 9.48
C LEU A 216 -7.69 40.72 10.40
N ILE A 217 -8.95 40.41 10.08
CA ILE A 217 -9.76 39.42 10.82
C ILE A 217 -9.19 38.01 10.64
N SER A 218 -8.78 37.64 9.42
CA SER A 218 -8.26 36.30 9.12
C SER A 218 -6.74 36.14 9.31
N ALA A 219 -5.99 37.24 9.43
CA ALA A 219 -4.52 37.28 9.55
C ALA A 219 -3.96 36.37 10.65
N PRO A 220 -4.56 36.27 11.85
CA PRO A 220 -4.07 35.37 12.90
C PRO A 220 -4.04 33.90 12.47
N VAL A 221 -4.83 33.50 11.48
CA VAL A 221 -4.89 32.14 10.92
C VAL A 221 -4.10 32.05 9.62
N THR A 222 -4.29 33.00 8.69
CA THR A 222 -3.71 32.92 7.34
C THR A 222 -2.22 33.19 7.31
N VAL A 223 -1.69 34.08 8.17
CA VAL A 223 -0.26 34.40 8.21
C VAL A 223 0.59 33.22 8.70
N PRO A 224 0.25 32.53 9.81
CA PRO A 224 0.94 31.30 10.20
C PRO A 224 0.97 30.24 9.09
N ILE A 225 -0.17 30.00 8.43
CA ILE A 225 -0.26 29.03 7.33
C ILE A 225 0.65 29.45 6.17
N LEU A 226 0.61 30.71 5.77
CA LEU A 226 1.47 31.24 4.71
C LEU A 226 2.96 31.05 5.04
N ILE A 227 3.37 31.33 6.28
CA ILE A 227 4.75 31.15 6.74
C ILE A 227 5.16 29.67 6.68
N LEU A 228 4.27 28.75 7.05
CA LEU A 228 4.54 27.32 6.92
C LEU A 228 4.67 26.90 5.46
N VAL A 229 3.75 27.32 4.59
CA VAL A 229 3.79 27.03 3.15
C VAL A 229 5.07 27.56 2.52
N VAL A 230 5.44 28.82 2.79
CA VAL A 230 6.68 29.41 2.27
C VAL A 230 7.90 28.70 2.85
N GLY A 231 7.90 28.37 4.14
CA GLY A 231 9.03 27.68 4.78
C GLY A 231 9.26 26.28 4.21
N ILE A 232 8.19 25.50 4.03
CA ILE A 232 8.26 24.14 3.47
C ILE A 232 8.60 24.20 1.98
N GLY A 233 7.94 25.08 1.21
CA GLY A 233 8.16 25.22 -0.23
C GLY A 233 9.55 25.73 -0.59
N THR A 234 10.17 26.55 0.26
CA THR A 234 11.54 27.07 0.04
C THR A 234 12.64 26.20 0.68
N ALA A 235 12.27 25.23 1.52
CA ALA A 235 13.23 24.38 2.22
C ALA A 235 14.23 23.65 1.32
N PRO A 236 13.83 23.04 0.18
CA PRO A 236 14.76 22.37 -0.72
C PRO A 236 15.90 23.27 -1.22
N PHE A 237 15.60 24.53 -1.52
CA PHE A 237 16.61 25.50 -2.00
C PHE A 237 17.58 25.91 -0.89
N GLY A 238 17.07 26.18 0.32
CA GLY A 238 17.92 26.49 1.47
C GLY A 238 18.84 25.33 1.84
N MET A 239 18.30 24.10 1.80
CA MET A 239 19.07 22.87 1.96
C MET A 239 20.17 22.73 0.91
N ALA A 240 19.85 22.90 -0.38
CA ALA A 240 20.83 22.79 -1.47
C ALA A 240 22.01 23.77 -1.27
N ILE A 241 21.74 25.01 -0.87
CA ILE A 241 22.78 26.00 -0.57
C ILE A 241 23.66 25.56 0.60
N VAL A 242 23.06 25.07 1.69
CA VAL A 242 23.79 24.65 2.88
C VAL A 242 24.62 23.40 2.64
N TYR A 243 24.04 22.38 2.01
CA TYR A 243 24.74 21.12 1.72
C TYR A 243 25.78 21.28 0.63
N PHE A 244 25.60 22.17 -0.35
CA PHE A 244 26.65 22.50 -1.31
C PHE A 244 27.88 23.10 -0.61
N ARG A 245 27.66 24.03 0.33
CA ARG A 245 28.74 24.62 1.13
C ARG A 245 29.41 23.59 2.04
N ALA A 246 28.63 22.71 2.68
CA ALA A 246 29.16 21.66 3.53
C ALA A 246 29.99 20.64 2.72
N TRP A 247 29.45 20.18 1.59
CA TRP A 247 30.13 19.30 0.64
C TRP A 247 31.43 19.92 0.14
N ARG A 248 31.40 21.14 -0.39
CA ARG A 248 32.59 21.84 -0.89
C ARG A 248 33.67 21.97 0.19
N ARG A 249 33.27 22.27 1.43
CA ARG A 249 34.21 22.39 2.55
C ARG A 249 34.82 21.04 2.92
N SER A 250 34.02 19.97 3.01
CA SER A 250 34.53 18.63 3.29
C SER A 250 35.43 18.11 2.18
N LEU A 251 35.07 18.37 0.92
CA LEU A 251 35.85 18.02 -0.25
C LEU A 251 37.22 18.71 -0.23
N ASN A 252 37.25 20.03 -0.08
CA ASN A 252 38.52 20.78 -0.03
C ASN A 252 39.43 20.29 1.10
N GLN A 253 38.89 20.06 2.30
CA GLN A 253 39.68 19.53 3.44
C GLN A 253 40.22 18.11 3.24
N LEU A 254 39.63 17.34 2.32
CA LEU A 254 40.10 16.00 1.96
C LEU A 254 41.03 16.05 0.74
N ILE A 255 40.80 16.94 -0.22
CA ILE A 255 41.74 17.21 -1.32
C ILE A 255 43.08 17.68 -0.76
N ASP A 256 43.08 18.57 0.24
CA ASP A 256 44.32 19.02 0.89
C ASP A 256 45.12 17.86 1.54
N ARG A 257 44.50 16.71 1.83
CA ARG A 257 45.13 15.54 2.47
C ARG A 257 45.37 14.35 1.53
N TYR A 258 44.50 14.16 0.55
CA TYR A 258 44.42 12.96 -0.29
C TYR A 258 44.31 13.30 -1.79
N ASP A 259 44.41 14.58 -2.15
CA ASP A 259 44.44 15.09 -3.52
C ASP A 259 43.24 14.58 -4.36
N ILE A 260 43.51 14.07 -5.57
CA ILE A 260 42.49 13.61 -6.53
C ILE A 260 41.58 12.50 -5.99
N TRP A 261 42.03 11.70 -5.01
CA TRP A 261 41.24 10.60 -4.45
C TRP A 261 39.96 11.09 -3.75
N ALA A 262 39.98 12.30 -3.19
CA ALA A 262 38.78 12.89 -2.59
C ALA A 262 37.69 13.21 -3.64
N GLY A 263 38.12 13.68 -4.81
CA GLY A 263 37.24 13.88 -5.97
C GLY A 263 36.71 12.56 -6.52
N ALA A 264 37.60 11.59 -6.76
CA ALA A 264 37.23 10.27 -7.26
C ALA A 264 36.23 9.55 -6.35
N PHE A 265 36.41 9.64 -5.03
CA PHE A 265 35.47 9.08 -4.06
C PHE A 265 34.07 9.72 -4.16
N THR A 266 33.99 11.05 -4.33
CA THR A 266 32.70 11.75 -4.50
C THR A 266 31.96 11.24 -5.73
N VAL A 267 32.67 11.11 -6.86
CA VAL A 267 32.11 10.57 -8.11
C VAL A 267 31.67 9.12 -7.92
N GLY A 268 32.47 8.30 -7.23
CA GLY A 268 32.13 6.91 -6.93
C GLY A 268 30.86 6.77 -6.08
N ILE A 269 30.73 7.55 -5.01
CA ILE A 269 29.52 7.56 -4.16
C ILE A 269 28.29 7.98 -4.96
N PHE A 270 28.40 9.02 -5.77
CA PHE A 270 27.30 9.46 -6.64
C PHE A 270 26.93 8.39 -7.67
N ALA A 271 27.91 7.77 -8.33
CA ALA A 271 27.68 6.74 -9.34
C ALA A 271 27.01 5.49 -8.74
N ILE A 272 27.45 5.04 -7.55
CA ILE A 272 26.82 3.92 -6.84
C ILE A 272 25.38 4.26 -6.49
N TRP A 273 25.15 5.45 -5.92
CA TRP A 273 23.81 5.89 -5.55
C TRP A 273 22.89 5.99 -6.79
N LEU A 274 23.37 6.58 -7.88
CA LEU A 274 22.61 6.73 -9.13
C LEU A 274 22.29 5.36 -9.74
N THR A 275 23.25 4.44 -9.73
CA THR A 275 23.03 3.07 -10.22
C THR A 275 21.96 2.37 -9.40
N LEU A 276 22.04 2.42 -8.07
CA LEU A 276 21.00 1.86 -7.19
C LEU A 276 19.64 2.53 -7.41
N PHE A 277 19.63 3.85 -7.58
CA PHE A 277 18.40 4.62 -7.81
C PHE A 277 17.71 4.19 -9.11
N LEU A 278 18.47 4.02 -10.20
CA LEU A 278 17.93 3.62 -11.50
C LEU A 278 17.51 2.14 -11.54
N THR A 279 18.25 1.23 -10.87
CA THR A 279 17.89 -0.20 -10.87
C THR A 279 16.65 -0.49 -10.04
N LEU A 280 16.48 0.20 -8.91
CA LEU A 280 15.31 0.03 -8.03
C LEU A 280 14.03 0.68 -8.56
N GLN A 281 14.10 1.38 -9.70
CA GLN A 281 12.96 2.00 -10.37
C GLN A 281 12.33 1.14 -11.47
N GLN A 282 12.89 -0.02 -11.81
CA GLN A 282 12.29 -0.86 -12.84
C GLN A 282 10.96 -1.45 -12.36
N PRO A 283 9.83 -1.20 -13.05
CA PRO A 283 8.51 -1.68 -12.62
C PRO A 283 8.40 -3.19 -12.79
N PRO A 284 8.27 -3.99 -11.71
CA PRO A 284 8.15 -5.44 -11.81
C PRO A 284 6.84 -5.89 -12.50
N GLU A 285 5.78 -5.09 -12.44
CA GLU A 285 4.45 -5.36 -13.00
C GLU A 285 4.46 -5.52 -14.52
N MET A 286 5.17 -4.66 -15.24
CA MET A 286 5.22 -4.68 -16.70
C MET A 286 5.84 -5.97 -17.22
N GLN A 287 6.85 -6.49 -16.51
CA GLN A 287 7.48 -7.76 -16.86
C GLN A 287 6.54 -8.94 -16.59
N ALA A 288 5.86 -8.93 -15.43
CA ALA A 288 4.90 -9.97 -15.06
C ALA A 288 3.73 -10.04 -16.05
N PHE A 289 3.15 -8.89 -16.44
CA PHE A 289 2.09 -8.84 -17.44
C PHE A 289 2.58 -9.34 -18.79
N LYS A 290 3.77 -8.94 -19.23
CA LYS A 290 4.36 -9.40 -20.50
C LYS A 290 4.57 -10.92 -20.51
N TRP A 291 5.00 -11.52 -19.40
CA TRP A 291 5.20 -12.98 -19.32
C TRP A 291 3.90 -13.77 -19.30
N LEU A 292 2.80 -13.17 -18.85
CA LEU A 292 1.49 -13.83 -18.72
C LEU A 292 0.47 -13.43 -19.80
N GLU A 293 0.85 -12.54 -20.72
CA GLU A 293 -0.01 -12.06 -21.80
C GLU A 293 -0.42 -13.19 -22.75
N THR A 294 0.49 -14.13 -23.01
CA THR A 294 0.25 -15.31 -23.84
C THR A 294 0.35 -16.59 -23.01
N PRO A 295 -0.68 -17.45 -22.96
CA PRO A 295 -0.62 -18.73 -22.27
C PRO A 295 0.51 -19.61 -22.81
N ALA A 296 1.28 -20.24 -21.92
CA ALA A 296 2.34 -21.17 -22.32
C ALA A 296 1.78 -22.36 -23.11
N GLN A 297 2.33 -22.60 -24.29
CA GLN A 297 1.90 -23.66 -25.20
C GLN A 297 2.76 -24.92 -25.07
N THR A 298 4.03 -24.76 -24.69
CA THR A 298 4.98 -25.87 -24.53
C THR A 298 5.29 -26.16 -23.06
N ARG A 299 5.83 -27.36 -22.79
CA ARG A 299 6.23 -27.76 -21.42
C ARG A 299 7.43 -26.93 -20.94
N GLU A 300 8.33 -26.64 -21.86
CA GLU A 300 9.53 -25.82 -21.66
C GLU A 300 9.17 -24.39 -21.24
N GLU A 301 8.24 -23.75 -21.96
CA GLU A 301 7.72 -22.41 -21.61
C GLU A 301 7.08 -22.40 -20.22
N ARG A 302 6.26 -23.42 -19.92
CA ARG A 302 5.64 -23.54 -18.59
C ARG A 302 6.69 -23.65 -17.49
N GLN A 303 7.77 -24.41 -17.72
CA GLN A 303 8.84 -24.57 -16.76
C GLN A 303 9.67 -23.29 -16.57
N GLU A 304 9.88 -22.51 -17.64
CA GLU A 304 10.53 -21.19 -17.55
C GLU A 304 9.69 -20.20 -16.72
N LEU A 305 8.36 -20.16 -16.94
CA LEU A 305 7.48 -19.31 -16.15
C LEU A 305 7.48 -19.71 -14.67
N LEU A 306 7.50 -21.01 -14.36
CA LEU A 306 7.59 -21.49 -12.97
C LEU A 306 8.91 -21.08 -12.29
N GLN A 307 10.02 -21.05 -13.01
CA GLN A 307 11.30 -20.51 -12.47
C GLN A 307 11.21 -19.02 -12.17
N LYS A 308 10.37 -18.27 -12.91
CA LYS A 308 10.11 -16.84 -12.70
C LYS A 308 8.96 -16.56 -11.73
N SER A 309 8.38 -17.59 -11.10
CA SER A 309 7.21 -17.47 -10.22
C SER A 309 7.36 -16.40 -9.14
N GLY A 310 8.54 -16.28 -8.51
CA GLY A 310 8.80 -15.23 -7.51
C GLY A 310 8.70 -13.81 -8.07
N LEU A 311 9.19 -13.58 -9.29
CA LEU A 311 9.12 -12.27 -9.97
C LEU A 311 7.72 -11.98 -10.48
N ILE A 312 7.04 -12.98 -11.02
CA ILE A 312 5.62 -12.88 -11.43
C ILE A 312 4.76 -12.50 -10.22
N ARG A 313 4.95 -13.19 -9.08
CA ARG A 313 4.27 -12.90 -7.82
C ARG A 313 4.48 -11.44 -7.40
N GLN A 314 5.72 -10.96 -7.41
CA GLN A 314 6.06 -9.58 -7.03
C GLN A 314 5.43 -8.55 -7.98
N GLY A 315 5.48 -8.78 -9.30
CA GLY A 315 4.91 -7.87 -10.29
C GLY A 315 3.39 -7.80 -10.22
N LEU A 316 2.71 -8.93 -10.15
CA LEU A 316 1.25 -8.97 -10.01
C LEU A 316 0.79 -8.35 -8.68
N LEU A 317 1.49 -8.62 -7.58
CA LEU A 317 1.19 -7.98 -6.31
C LEU A 317 1.43 -6.46 -6.35
N ASN A 318 2.45 -6.00 -7.06
CA ASN A 318 2.70 -4.56 -7.22
C ASN A 318 1.60 -3.87 -8.04
N ALA A 319 1.16 -4.48 -9.14
CA ALA A 319 0.02 -4.01 -9.93
C ALA A 319 -1.28 -3.98 -9.10
N TYR A 320 -1.59 -5.07 -8.40
CA TYR A 320 -2.76 -5.16 -7.53
C TYR A 320 -2.78 -4.07 -6.46
N LEU A 321 -1.62 -3.77 -5.87
CA LEU A 321 -1.45 -2.73 -4.87
C LEU A 321 -1.12 -1.34 -5.45
N GLY A 322 -1.30 -1.12 -6.76
CA GLY A 322 -0.94 0.13 -7.43
C GLY A 322 -1.50 1.37 -6.73
N THR A 323 -2.80 1.33 -6.40
CA THR A 323 -3.47 2.43 -5.68
C THR A 323 -2.98 2.57 -4.24
N TYR A 324 -2.53 1.51 -3.57
CA TYR A 324 -2.10 1.53 -2.17
C TYR A 324 -0.61 1.82 -1.98
N ARG A 325 0.23 1.62 -3.01
CA ARG A 325 1.67 1.89 -2.96
C ARG A 325 2.05 3.24 -3.53
N TYR A 326 1.43 3.63 -4.64
CA TYR A 326 1.85 4.81 -5.39
C TYR A 326 0.90 5.98 -5.10
N PRO A 327 1.43 7.14 -4.67
CA PRO A 327 0.62 8.35 -4.47
C PRO A 327 -0.01 8.88 -5.75
N ARG A 328 0.55 8.52 -6.92
CA ARG A 328 0.12 8.99 -8.23
C ARG A 328 0.32 7.94 -9.33
N SER A 329 -0.32 8.16 -10.47
CA SER A 329 -0.13 7.42 -11.72
C SER A 329 0.44 8.34 -12.81
N VAL A 330 1.05 7.77 -13.84
CA VAL A 330 1.51 8.47 -15.05
C VAL A 330 0.36 9.19 -15.79
N GLN A 331 -0.89 8.77 -15.56
CA GLN A 331 -2.10 9.40 -16.11
C GLN A 331 -2.40 10.77 -15.49
N ASP A 332 -1.81 11.10 -14.34
CA ASP A 332 -1.99 12.39 -13.66
C ASP A 332 -1.35 13.54 -14.46
N LYS A 333 -2.18 14.51 -14.85
CA LYS A 333 -1.84 15.67 -15.70
C LYS A 333 -1.80 17.01 -14.95
N HIS A 334 -1.72 17.03 -13.61
CA HIS A 334 -1.80 18.30 -12.88
C HIS A 334 -0.70 19.31 -13.24
N ILE A 335 0.53 18.87 -13.57
CA ILE A 335 1.60 19.79 -14.00
C ILE A 335 1.30 20.33 -15.40
N TYR A 336 0.85 19.49 -16.32
CA TYR A 336 0.37 19.91 -17.61
C TYR A 336 -0.70 21.00 -17.46
N GLU A 337 -1.72 20.77 -16.64
CA GLU A 337 -2.81 21.72 -16.37
C GLU A 337 -2.28 23.00 -15.74
N LEU A 338 -1.43 22.89 -14.71
CA LEU A 338 -0.86 24.03 -13.99
C LEU A 338 -0.13 24.99 -14.95
N TYR A 339 0.70 24.47 -15.86
CA TYR A 339 1.43 25.28 -16.82
C TYR A 339 0.54 25.83 -17.94
N ARG A 340 -0.51 25.09 -18.35
CA ARG A 340 -1.51 25.57 -19.31
C ARG A 340 -2.30 26.74 -18.76
N TYR A 341 -2.78 26.64 -17.52
CA TYR A 341 -3.63 27.67 -16.91
C TYR A 341 -2.84 28.90 -16.44
N SER A 342 -1.66 28.71 -15.84
CA SER A 342 -0.91 29.84 -15.28
C SER A 342 -0.04 30.57 -16.30
N LEU A 343 0.62 29.85 -17.21
CA LEU A 343 1.54 30.43 -18.21
C LEU A 343 0.96 30.47 -19.64
N GLY A 344 -0.19 29.84 -19.90
CA GLY A 344 -0.80 29.83 -21.23
C GLY A 344 -0.01 29.02 -22.27
N LEU A 345 0.79 28.04 -21.84
CA LEU A 345 1.63 27.25 -22.76
C LEU A 345 0.81 26.44 -23.76
N LEU A 346 1.42 26.16 -24.92
CA LEU A 346 0.83 25.27 -25.93
C LEU A 346 0.83 23.80 -25.44
N GLU A 347 0.01 22.96 -26.08
CA GLU A 347 -0.16 21.55 -25.70
C GLU A 347 1.16 20.78 -25.66
N GLY A 348 1.96 20.86 -26.72
CA GLY A 348 3.23 20.12 -26.80
C GLY A 348 4.25 20.57 -25.75
N GLU A 349 4.28 21.86 -25.42
CA GLU A 349 5.20 22.42 -24.42
C GLU A 349 4.84 21.94 -23.01
N ALA A 350 3.56 22.06 -22.63
CA ALA A 350 3.07 21.58 -21.34
C ALA A 350 3.22 20.06 -21.20
N GLN A 351 3.01 19.30 -22.28
CA GLN A 351 3.22 17.85 -22.30
C GLN A 351 4.70 17.49 -22.07
N THR A 352 5.62 18.26 -22.66
CA THR A 352 7.06 18.07 -22.48
C THR A 352 7.46 18.31 -21.03
N ILE A 353 6.94 19.37 -20.40
CA ILE A 353 7.17 19.66 -18.98
C ILE A 353 6.61 18.55 -18.08
N GLN A 354 5.39 18.09 -18.35
CA GLN A 354 4.79 16.95 -17.63
C GLN A 354 5.64 15.67 -17.79
N GLY A 355 6.22 15.41 -18.97
CA GLY A 355 7.11 14.28 -19.21
C GLY A 355 8.36 14.32 -18.35
N PHE A 356 9.04 15.47 -18.28
CA PHE A 356 10.19 15.65 -17.39
C PHE A 356 9.81 15.49 -15.91
N PHE A 357 8.66 16.02 -15.51
CA PHE A 357 8.15 15.86 -14.16
C PHE A 357 7.86 14.39 -13.81
N ASN A 358 7.25 13.64 -14.74
CA ASN A 358 6.99 12.21 -14.58
C ASN A 358 8.29 11.41 -14.43
N MET A 359 9.31 11.71 -15.24
CA MET A 359 10.63 11.09 -15.12
C MET A 359 11.24 11.32 -13.74
N LEU A 360 11.16 12.54 -13.21
CA LEU A 360 11.69 12.86 -11.88
C LEU A 360 10.91 12.17 -10.76
N LEU A 361 9.59 12.04 -10.89
CA LEU A 361 8.74 11.39 -9.89
C LEU A 361 8.49 9.90 -10.14
N ALA A 362 9.22 9.26 -11.05
CA ALA A 362 9.12 7.82 -11.33
C ALA A 362 9.16 6.93 -10.07
N PRO A 363 10.00 7.19 -9.03
CA PRO A 363 9.99 6.40 -7.79
C PRO A 363 8.67 6.38 -7.01
N PHE A 364 7.78 7.33 -7.32
CA PHE A 364 6.50 7.56 -6.65
C PHE A 364 5.31 7.43 -7.61
N THR A 365 5.53 7.02 -8.85
CA THR A 365 4.52 7.02 -9.90
C THR A 365 4.26 5.60 -10.37
N TYR A 366 3.01 5.19 -10.38
CA TYR A 366 2.59 3.93 -10.99
C TYR A 366 2.62 4.05 -12.52
N GLU A 367 3.28 3.10 -13.20
CA GLU A 367 3.44 3.07 -14.65
C GLU A 367 2.26 2.34 -15.31
N GLY A 368 1.08 2.97 -15.32
CA GLY A 368 -0.12 2.41 -15.94
C GLY A 368 -1.42 2.99 -15.37
N ASP A 369 -2.50 2.24 -15.60
CA ASP A 369 -3.77 2.48 -14.92
C ASP A 369 -3.85 1.58 -13.68
N PRO A 370 -3.71 2.12 -12.46
CA PRO A 370 -3.67 1.32 -11.25
C PRO A 370 -5.00 0.61 -10.94
N TRP A 371 -6.12 1.05 -11.54
CA TRP A 371 -7.42 0.42 -11.34
C TRP A 371 -7.59 -0.78 -12.29
N GLU A 372 -7.38 -0.56 -13.58
CA GLU A 372 -7.49 -1.63 -14.59
C GLU A 372 -6.45 -2.73 -14.36
N ASP A 373 -5.21 -2.33 -14.01
CA ASP A 373 -4.13 -3.29 -13.76
C ASP A 373 -4.35 -4.08 -12.47
N SER A 374 -5.09 -3.54 -11.49
CA SER A 374 -5.43 -4.28 -10.27
C SER A 374 -6.37 -5.44 -10.56
N ASP A 375 -7.46 -5.17 -11.31
CA ASP A 375 -8.39 -6.20 -11.77
C ASP A 375 -7.71 -7.24 -12.68
N ARG A 376 -6.80 -6.77 -13.53
CA ARG A 376 -6.00 -7.66 -14.39
C ARG A 376 -5.07 -8.54 -13.58
N ALA A 377 -4.37 -7.98 -12.59
CA ALA A 377 -3.45 -8.70 -11.74
C ALA A 377 -4.16 -9.75 -10.88
N GLU A 378 -5.35 -9.45 -10.36
CA GLU A 378 -6.17 -10.42 -9.62
C GLU A 378 -6.47 -11.66 -10.47
N LYS A 379 -6.94 -11.46 -11.71
CA LYS A 379 -7.26 -12.55 -12.64
C LYS A 379 -6.04 -13.38 -13.01
N LEU A 380 -4.94 -12.73 -13.37
CA LEU A 380 -3.71 -13.42 -13.77
C LEU A 380 -3.05 -14.16 -12.60
N TYR A 381 -3.10 -13.60 -11.40
CA TYR A 381 -2.58 -14.27 -10.20
C TYR A 381 -3.36 -15.54 -9.92
N ALA A 382 -4.70 -15.47 -9.94
CA ALA A 382 -5.56 -16.62 -9.73
C ALA A 382 -5.34 -17.71 -10.79
N GLN A 383 -5.13 -17.33 -12.05
CA GLN A 383 -4.86 -18.26 -13.14
C GLN A 383 -3.48 -18.92 -13.04
N PHE A 384 -2.46 -18.20 -12.57
CA PHE A 384 -1.08 -18.72 -12.54
C PHE A 384 -0.76 -19.50 -11.27
N PHE A 385 -1.27 -19.08 -10.12
CA PHE A 385 -1.00 -19.69 -8.81
C PHE A 385 -2.13 -20.59 -8.30
N ASP A 386 -3.21 -20.75 -9.08
CA ASP A 386 -4.41 -21.50 -8.70
C ASP A 386 -4.98 -21.07 -7.33
N THR A 387 -4.76 -19.81 -6.94
CA THR A 387 -5.17 -19.24 -5.66
C THR A 387 -5.48 -17.76 -5.84
N PRO A 388 -6.59 -17.22 -5.30
CA PRO A 388 -6.87 -15.79 -5.33
C PRO A 388 -5.78 -14.97 -4.66
N ILE A 389 -5.46 -13.80 -5.23
CA ILE A 389 -4.40 -12.92 -4.69
C ILE A 389 -4.70 -12.46 -3.26
N LEU A 390 -5.96 -12.21 -2.95
CA LEU A 390 -6.42 -11.86 -1.59
C LEU A 390 -6.05 -12.92 -0.57
N ARG A 391 -6.08 -14.21 -0.93
CA ARG A 391 -5.69 -15.33 -0.07
C ARG A 391 -4.18 -15.52 -0.04
N GLY A 392 -3.54 -15.50 -1.20
CA GLY A 392 -2.10 -15.74 -1.34
C GLY A 392 -1.22 -14.64 -0.73
N GLU A 393 -1.73 -13.41 -0.69
CA GLU A 393 -0.97 -12.21 -0.29
C GLU A 393 -1.64 -11.40 0.83
N LYS A 394 -2.61 -11.95 1.55
CA LYS A 394 -3.37 -11.24 2.60
C LYS A 394 -2.51 -10.32 3.49
N PRO A 395 -1.39 -10.79 4.08
CA PRO A 395 -0.58 -9.95 4.97
C PRO A 395 0.04 -8.73 4.26
N ALA A 396 0.44 -8.89 3.00
CA ALA A 396 1.02 -7.80 2.22
C ALA A 396 -0.04 -6.76 1.84
N ILE A 397 -1.25 -7.22 1.50
CA ILE A 397 -2.38 -6.35 1.15
C ILE A 397 -2.87 -5.57 2.38
N GLU A 398 -3.07 -6.24 3.51
CA GLU A 398 -3.45 -5.59 4.78
C GLU A 398 -2.42 -4.53 5.18
N LYS A 399 -1.12 -4.87 5.13
CA LYS A 399 -0.05 -3.91 5.40
C LYS A 399 -0.12 -2.70 4.48
N ALA A 400 -0.33 -2.90 3.18
CA ALA A 400 -0.38 -1.81 2.21
C ALA A 400 -1.56 -0.87 2.45
N ILE A 401 -2.75 -1.41 2.74
CA ILE A 401 -3.95 -0.62 3.07
C ILE A 401 -3.78 0.18 4.35
N GLN A 402 -3.14 -0.41 5.36
CA GLN A 402 -2.87 0.27 6.62
C GLN A 402 -1.73 1.30 6.52
N SER A 403 -0.94 1.27 5.45
CA SER A 403 0.21 2.16 5.24
C SER A 403 -0.22 3.51 4.68
N THR A 404 -1.13 4.21 5.36
CA THR A 404 -1.61 5.55 5.00
C THR A 404 -1.94 6.37 6.25
N PHE A 405 -1.91 7.70 6.13
CA PHE A 405 -2.40 8.57 7.20
C PHE A 405 -3.94 8.58 7.29
N ASP A 406 -4.64 8.23 6.21
CA ASP A 406 -6.11 8.14 6.18
C ASP A 406 -6.59 6.86 6.86
N ARG A 407 -6.76 6.95 8.19
CA ARG A 407 -7.24 5.84 9.02
C ARG A 407 -8.64 5.38 8.65
N ASN A 408 -9.52 6.29 8.20
CA ASN A 408 -10.89 5.91 7.87
C ASN A 408 -10.92 5.17 6.54
N GLY A 409 -10.17 5.65 5.54
CA GLY A 409 -9.95 4.94 4.29
C GLY A 409 -9.30 3.57 4.50
N ALA A 410 -8.28 3.47 5.36
CA ALA A 410 -7.66 2.19 5.70
C ALA A 410 -8.64 1.21 6.36
N LYS A 411 -9.43 1.66 7.33
CA LYS A 411 -10.47 0.84 7.98
C LYS A 411 -11.55 0.41 6.98
N ALA A 412 -11.97 1.31 6.10
CA ALA A 412 -12.93 1.01 5.04
C ALA A 412 -12.36 -0.01 4.06
N GLY A 413 -11.10 0.14 3.62
CA GLY A 413 -10.43 -0.81 2.72
C GLY A 413 -10.22 -2.19 3.34
N LEU A 414 -9.85 -2.28 4.62
CA LEU A 414 -9.79 -3.55 5.34
C LEU A 414 -11.17 -4.18 5.48
N ALA A 415 -12.19 -3.38 5.81
CA ALA A 415 -13.57 -3.85 5.85
C ALA A 415 -14.09 -4.28 4.48
N ASP A 416 -13.56 -3.72 3.38
CA ASP A 416 -13.87 -4.09 2.00
C ASP A 416 -13.26 -5.44 1.60
N ILE A 417 -12.02 -5.71 2.03
CA ILE A 417 -11.36 -7.00 1.85
C ILE A 417 -12.02 -8.09 2.68
N ASP A 418 -12.34 -7.76 3.93
CA ASP A 418 -13.03 -8.66 4.82
C ASP A 418 -14.54 -8.67 4.57
N ALA A 419 -15.04 -8.01 3.50
CA ALA A 419 -16.42 -7.55 3.40
C ALA A 419 -17.45 -8.65 3.58
N ARG A 420 -17.89 -8.66 4.83
CA ARG A 420 -19.09 -9.24 5.39
C ARG A 420 -20.32 -8.46 4.90
N ARG A 421 -20.53 -8.32 3.59
CA ARG A 421 -21.68 -7.55 3.07
C ARG A 421 -22.95 -8.38 3.10
N VAL A 422 -22.85 -9.67 2.86
CA VAL A 422 -23.99 -10.58 2.84
C VAL A 422 -23.87 -11.56 4.00
N TRP A 423 -24.85 -11.52 4.88
CA TRP A 423 -24.95 -12.46 5.99
C TRP A 423 -25.69 -13.71 5.53
N LEU A 424 -25.10 -14.89 5.76
CA LEU A 424 -25.81 -16.16 5.72
C LEU A 424 -26.70 -16.24 6.97
N ALA A 425 -28.00 -15.95 6.81
CA ALA A 425 -28.95 -15.88 7.90
C ALA A 425 -29.40 -17.27 8.36
N GLU A 426 -29.58 -18.18 7.40
CA GLU A 426 -30.05 -19.54 7.64
C GLU A 426 -29.37 -20.53 6.70
N GLN A 427 -29.06 -21.71 7.23
CA GLN A 427 -28.53 -22.84 6.49
C GLN A 427 -29.19 -24.12 6.99
N GLN A 428 -29.80 -24.87 6.08
CA GLN A 428 -30.44 -26.14 6.37
C GLN A 428 -29.87 -27.23 5.47
N ILE A 429 -29.53 -28.36 6.06
CA ILE A 429 -29.10 -29.56 5.35
C ILE A 429 -30.18 -30.62 5.54
N THR A 430 -30.70 -31.17 4.46
CA THR A 430 -31.66 -32.28 4.47
C THR A 430 -31.05 -33.47 3.74
N VAL A 431 -30.96 -34.60 4.41
CA VAL A 431 -30.43 -35.85 3.87
C VAL A 431 -31.58 -36.84 3.72
N THR A 432 -31.74 -37.39 2.51
CA THR A 432 -32.70 -38.47 2.22
C THR A 432 -31.92 -39.72 1.78
N PRO A 433 -31.66 -40.67 2.69
CA PRO A 433 -30.91 -41.89 2.38
C PRO A 433 -31.70 -42.86 1.50
N HIS A 434 -31.00 -43.56 0.61
CA HIS A 434 -31.52 -44.62 -0.27
C HIS A 434 -30.64 -45.88 -0.18
N GLY A 435 -30.23 -46.25 1.05
CA GLY A 435 -29.30 -47.33 1.30
C GLY A 435 -27.85 -46.85 1.30
N ASP A 436 -27.11 -47.15 0.23
CA ASP A 436 -25.68 -46.84 0.08
C ASP A 436 -25.38 -45.50 -0.62
N TRP A 437 -26.43 -44.73 -0.93
CA TRP A 437 -26.34 -43.36 -1.42
C TRP A 437 -27.44 -42.48 -0.81
N ALA A 438 -27.30 -41.16 -0.90
CA ALA A 438 -28.30 -40.23 -0.39
C ALA A 438 -28.49 -39.02 -1.31
N ASP A 439 -29.72 -38.50 -1.33
CA ASP A 439 -29.99 -37.14 -1.81
C ASP A 439 -29.68 -36.15 -0.69
N ILE A 440 -28.81 -35.18 -0.98
CA ILE A 440 -28.52 -34.07 -0.07
C ILE A 440 -29.04 -32.78 -0.68
N GLU A 441 -29.86 -32.07 0.08
CA GLU A 441 -30.25 -30.71 -0.21
C GLU A 441 -29.63 -29.75 0.81
N LEU A 442 -28.91 -28.76 0.29
CA LEU A 442 -28.44 -27.59 1.02
C LEU A 442 -29.36 -26.41 0.68
N TYR A 443 -30.04 -25.88 1.69
CA TYR A 443 -30.86 -24.68 1.59
C TYR A 443 -30.22 -23.54 2.38
N GLU A 444 -30.05 -22.38 1.74
CA GLU A 444 -29.42 -21.20 2.33
C GLU A 444 -30.25 -19.94 2.13
N VAL A 445 -30.22 -19.05 3.12
CA VAL A 445 -30.89 -17.75 3.11
C VAL A 445 -29.87 -16.65 3.34
N TYR A 446 -29.85 -15.68 2.44
CA TYR A 446 -28.88 -14.59 2.46
C TYR A 446 -29.54 -13.23 2.70
N ALA A 447 -28.96 -12.45 3.61
CA ALA A 447 -29.41 -11.13 3.98
C ALA A 447 -28.30 -10.09 3.75
N ASN A 448 -28.53 -9.17 2.82
CA ASN A 448 -27.61 -8.10 2.50
C ASN A 448 -27.61 -7.01 3.59
N GLN A 449 -26.43 -6.57 3.99
CA GLN A 449 -26.21 -5.52 4.99
C GLN A 449 -25.95 -4.15 4.36
N THR A 450 -25.96 -4.05 3.03
CA THR A 450 -25.61 -2.84 2.27
C THR A 450 -26.79 -2.31 1.45
N PRO A 451 -26.83 -1.00 1.13
CA PRO A 451 -27.91 -0.41 0.34
C PRO A 451 -27.81 -0.70 -1.16
N GLN A 452 -26.72 -1.33 -1.63
CA GLN A 452 -26.57 -1.79 -3.00
C GLN A 452 -26.87 -3.28 -3.09
N ARG A 453 -27.43 -3.74 -4.21
CA ARG A 453 -27.54 -5.18 -4.51
C ARG A 453 -26.15 -5.79 -4.60
N GLN A 454 -25.99 -6.99 -4.05
CA GLN A 454 -24.70 -7.66 -3.91
C GLN A 454 -24.67 -8.99 -4.65
N GLU A 455 -23.46 -9.43 -5.01
CA GLU A 455 -23.20 -10.78 -5.53
C GLU A 455 -22.42 -11.57 -4.47
N ILE A 456 -22.75 -12.85 -4.28
CA ILE A 456 -21.92 -13.78 -3.49
C ILE A 456 -21.21 -14.78 -4.40
N LEU A 457 -20.06 -15.26 -3.92
CA LEU A 457 -19.31 -16.32 -4.56
C LEU A 457 -18.88 -17.36 -3.53
N TYR A 458 -19.06 -18.63 -3.89
CA TYR A 458 -18.42 -19.76 -3.23
C TYR A 458 -17.49 -20.48 -4.22
N TYR A 459 -16.36 -20.93 -3.71
CA TYR A 459 -15.51 -21.92 -4.36
C TYR A 459 -15.36 -23.10 -3.41
N PHE A 460 -15.80 -24.28 -3.84
CA PHE A 460 -15.82 -25.48 -3.02
C PHE A 460 -15.49 -26.72 -3.85
N SER A 461 -15.08 -27.79 -3.19
CA SER A 461 -14.96 -29.10 -3.82
C SER A 461 -16.08 -30.02 -3.35
N LEU A 462 -16.52 -30.90 -4.25
CA LEU A 462 -17.42 -31.99 -3.89
C LEU A 462 -16.64 -33.25 -3.50
N PRO A 463 -17.25 -34.14 -2.69
CA PRO A 463 -16.76 -35.49 -2.50
C PRO A 463 -16.59 -36.21 -3.84
N GLU A 464 -15.69 -37.20 -3.89
CA GLU A 464 -15.38 -37.92 -5.14
C GLU A 464 -16.60 -38.62 -5.74
N SER A 465 -17.45 -39.17 -4.88
CA SER A 465 -18.68 -39.88 -5.27
C SER A 465 -19.88 -38.96 -5.52
N ALA A 466 -19.70 -37.63 -5.41
CA ALA A 466 -20.82 -36.71 -5.44
C ALA A 466 -21.10 -36.14 -6.84
N VAL A 467 -22.38 -36.04 -7.18
CA VAL A 467 -22.86 -35.46 -8.44
C VAL A 467 -23.96 -34.43 -8.19
N ILE A 468 -23.83 -33.25 -8.79
CA ILE A 468 -24.81 -32.17 -8.68
C ILE A 468 -26.05 -32.54 -9.48
N THR A 469 -27.22 -32.38 -8.86
CA THR A 469 -28.51 -32.65 -9.48
C THR A 469 -29.32 -31.39 -9.74
N GLY A 470 -29.02 -30.28 -9.06
CA GLY A 470 -29.62 -29.00 -9.40
C GLY A 470 -29.23 -27.85 -8.49
N LEU A 471 -29.55 -26.65 -8.95
CA LEU A 471 -29.35 -25.39 -8.26
C LEU A 471 -30.56 -24.50 -8.54
N TRP A 472 -31.20 -23.97 -7.51
CA TRP A 472 -32.36 -23.09 -7.64
C TRP A 472 -32.18 -21.82 -6.83
N LEU A 473 -32.83 -20.76 -7.30
CA LEU A 473 -32.99 -19.49 -6.59
C LEU A 473 -34.46 -19.20 -6.34
N GLY A 474 -34.75 -18.36 -5.34
CA GLY A 474 -36.09 -17.87 -5.08
C GLY A 474 -36.11 -16.64 -4.16
N GLU A 475 -37.22 -15.91 -4.19
CA GLU A 475 -37.48 -14.75 -3.32
C GLU A 475 -38.09 -15.13 -1.97
N THR A 476 -38.57 -16.36 -1.83
CA THR A 476 -39.23 -16.86 -0.60
C THR A 476 -38.72 -18.24 -0.25
N GLY A 477 -39.00 -18.72 0.96
CA GLY A 477 -38.70 -20.11 1.34
C GLY A 477 -39.60 -21.17 0.71
N ASP A 478 -40.59 -20.80 -0.10
CA ASP A 478 -41.47 -21.76 -0.77
C ASP A 478 -40.76 -22.40 -1.97
N ARG A 479 -40.50 -23.71 -1.87
CA ARG A 479 -39.88 -24.51 -2.93
C ARG A 479 -40.66 -24.48 -4.25
N VAL A 480 -41.97 -24.25 -4.25
CA VAL A 480 -42.76 -24.26 -5.51
C VAL A 480 -42.51 -23.00 -6.33
N LEU A 481 -42.12 -21.90 -5.68
CA LEU A 481 -41.89 -20.59 -6.30
C LEU A 481 -40.44 -20.38 -6.77
N ARG A 482 -39.59 -21.41 -6.66
CA ARG A 482 -38.19 -21.33 -7.09
C ARG A 482 -38.07 -21.27 -8.62
N PHE A 483 -37.11 -20.51 -9.12
CA PHE A 483 -36.87 -20.36 -10.54
C PHE A 483 -36.34 -21.67 -11.16
N PRO A 484 -36.75 -22.02 -12.39
CA PRO A 484 -36.25 -23.22 -13.06
C PRO A 484 -34.75 -23.09 -13.37
N PHE A 485 -34.03 -24.21 -13.32
CA PHE A 485 -32.62 -24.28 -13.69
C PHE A 485 -32.45 -24.95 -15.05
N VAL A 486 -31.35 -24.63 -15.72
CA VAL A 486 -30.97 -25.22 -17.00
C VAL A 486 -29.51 -25.64 -16.93
N VAL A 487 -29.21 -26.82 -17.47
CA VAL A 487 -27.84 -27.33 -17.59
C VAL A 487 -27.34 -27.06 -19.01
N SER A 488 -26.17 -26.43 -19.13
CA SER A 488 -25.54 -26.15 -20.42
C SER A 488 -24.02 -26.22 -20.33
N THR A 489 -23.34 -26.12 -21.48
CA THR A 489 -21.87 -26.01 -21.49
C THR A 489 -21.42 -24.75 -20.75
N ARG A 490 -20.21 -24.79 -20.17
CA ARG A 490 -19.66 -23.70 -19.33
C ARG A 490 -19.71 -22.33 -20.03
N GLY A 491 -19.27 -22.26 -21.28
CA GLY A 491 -19.26 -21.01 -22.04
C GLY A 491 -20.66 -20.45 -22.29
N ALA A 492 -21.64 -21.30 -22.58
CA ALA A 492 -23.03 -20.89 -22.76
C ALA A 492 -23.65 -20.40 -21.45
N ALA A 493 -23.41 -21.11 -20.34
CA ALA A 493 -23.91 -20.74 -19.02
C ALA A 493 -23.36 -19.37 -18.56
N GLN A 494 -22.05 -19.13 -18.78
CA GLN A 494 -21.41 -17.85 -18.49
C GLN A 494 -21.99 -16.70 -19.32
N ALA A 495 -22.24 -16.92 -20.62
CA ALA A 495 -22.80 -15.90 -21.49
C ALA A 495 -24.21 -15.48 -21.05
N VAL A 496 -25.05 -16.46 -20.68
CA VAL A 496 -26.40 -16.21 -20.12
C VAL A 496 -26.27 -15.44 -18.80
N TYR A 497 -25.44 -15.92 -17.87
CA TYR A 497 -25.23 -15.26 -16.59
C TYR A 497 -24.80 -13.79 -16.73
N ASN A 498 -23.80 -13.50 -17.57
CA ASN A 498 -23.31 -12.14 -17.78
C ASN A 498 -24.40 -11.23 -18.38
N THR A 499 -25.22 -11.77 -19.28
CA THR A 499 -26.35 -11.05 -19.88
C THR A 499 -27.42 -10.72 -18.83
N GLU A 500 -27.75 -11.68 -17.97
CA GLU A 500 -28.77 -11.49 -16.92
C GLU A 500 -28.30 -10.55 -15.80
N VAL A 501 -27.02 -10.61 -15.42
CA VAL A 501 -26.41 -9.64 -14.48
C VAL A 501 -26.46 -8.22 -15.04
N GLN A 502 -26.16 -8.03 -16.32
CA GLN A 502 -26.29 -6.71 -16.98
C GLN A 502 -27.72 -6.18 -16.95
N ARG A 503 -28.71 -7.09 -17.01
CA ARG A 503 -30.14 -6.77 -16.93
C ARG A 503 -30.65 -6.68 -15.49
N SER A 504 -29.79 -6.90 -14.49
CA SER A 504 -30.16 -6.95 -13.07
C SER A 504 -31.31 -7.91 -12.76
N GLN A 505 -31.43 -9.00 -13.52
CA GLN A 505 -32.32 -10.12 -13.22
C GLN A 505 -31.62 -11.07 -12.25
N ASP A 506 -32.31 -12.11 -11.76
CA ASP A 506 -31.85 -12.99 -10.67
C ASP A 506 -31.16 -14.30 -11.13
N PRO A 507 -29.91 -14.30 -11.67
CA PRO A 507 -29.23 -15.54 -11.99
C PRO A 507 -28.40 -16.10 -10.83
N ALA A 508 -28.45 -17.43 -10.69
CA ALA A 508 -27.37 -18.19 -10.08
C ALA A 508 -26.64 -18.98 -11.16
N LEU A 509 -25.34 -19.12 -11.00
CA LEU A 509 -24.49 -19.90 -11.88
C LEU A 509 -23.59 -20.80 -11.03
N LEU A 510 -23.64 -22.08 -11.32
CA LEU A 510 -22.77 -23.09 -10.74
C LEU A 510 -21.95 -23.73 -11.85
N GLU A 511 -20.63 -23.65 -11.70
CA GLU A 511 -19.69 -24.06 -12.73
C GLU A 511 -18.72 -25.09 -12.17
N GLN A 512 -18.46 -26.15 -12.92
CA GLN A 512 -17.32 -27.00 -12.67
C GLN A 512 -16.07 -26.34 -13.26
N VAL A 513 -15.12 -25.99 -12.40
CA VAL A 513 -13.90 -25.22 -12.73
C VAL A 513 -12.63 -26.07 -12.67
N GLY A 514 -12.71 -27.26 -12.09
CA GLY A 514 -11.67 -28.28 -12.10
C GLY A 514 -12.22 -29.65 -11.72
N PRO A 515 -11.36 -30.68 -11.59
CA PRO A 515 -11.76 -31.99 -11.08
C PRO A 515 -12.38 -31.81 -9.69
N ARG A 516 -13.67 -32.13 -9.55
CA ARG A 516 -14.47 -31.95 -8.32
C ARG A 516 -14.57 -30.52 -7.78
N ASN A 517 -13.97 -29.52 -8.41
CA ASN A 517 -14.00 -28.12 -7.96
C ASN A 517 -15.12 -27.35 -8.66
N TYR A 518 -15.88 -26.63 -7.86
CA TYR A 518 -17.06 -25.90 -8.29
C TYR A 518 -16.99 -24.45 -7.84
N ARG A 519 -17.49 -23.56 -8.69
CA ARG A 519 -17.69 -22.14 -8.42
C ARG A 519 -19.18 -21.83 -8.50
N LEU A 520 -19.75 -21.36 -7.40
CA LEU A 520 -21.13 -20.89 -7.32
C LEU A 520 -21.15 -19.37 -7.22
N ARG A 521 -21.95 -18.72 -8.05
CA ARG A 521 -22.21 -17.29 -8.04
C ARG A 521 -23.70 -17.06 -7.97
N ALA A 522 -24.15 -16.11 -7.15
CA ALA A 522 -25.56 -15.76 -7.06
C ALA A 522 -25.73 -14.25 -6.96
N PHE A 523 -26.58 -13.71 -7.83
CA PHE A 523 -26.89 -12.29 -7.94
C PHE A 523 -28.34 -12.11 -8.42
N PRO A 524 -29.02 -11.01 -8.06
CA PRO A 524 -28.69 -10.07 -7.00
C PRO A 524 -29.18 -10.60 -5.65
N ILE A 525 -28.42 -10.31 -4.61
CA ILE A 525 -28.95 -10.33 -3.26
C ILE A 525 -29.60 -8.96 -3.01
N PRO A 526 -30.92 -8.93 -2.73
CA PRO A 526 -31.68 -7.68 -2.58
C PRO A 526 -31.00 -6.71 -1.62
N ALA A 527 -31.09 -5.40 -1.87
CA ALA A 527 -30.49 -4.40 -1.00
C ALA A 527 -31.15 -4.38 0.39
N ALA A 528 -30.42 -3.92 1.42
CA ALA A 528 -30.89 -3.92 2.81
C ALA A 528 -32.20 -3.12 3.00
N ASN A 529 -32.44 -2.10 2.18
CA ASN A 529 -33.67 -1.29 2.18
C ASN A 529 -34.88 -2.01 1.55
N GLU A 530 -34.66 -3.02 0.71
CA GLU A 530 -35.72 -3.83 0.08
C GLU A 530 -36.39 -4.78 1.10
N LYS A 531 -35.76 -5.04 2.25
CA LYS A 531 -36.23 -5.97 3.31
C LYS A 531 -36.61 -7.36 2.79
N LYS A 532 -35.95 -7.81 1.72
CA LYS A 532 -36.08 -9.14 1.14
C LYS A 532 -34.79 -9.93 1.35
N ASN A 533 -34.92 -11.25 1.44
CA ASN A 533 -33.78 -12.17 1.45
C ASN A 533 -33.74 -12.94 0.13
N MET A 534 -32.56 -13.42 -0.24
CA MET A 534 -32.40 -14.37 -1.34
C MET A 534 -32.35 -15.79 -0.78
N HIS A 535 -33.04 -16.72 -1.43
CA HIS A 535 -33.09 -18.13 -1.07
C HIS A 535 -32.41 -18.97 -2.14
N LEU A 536 -31.56 -19.91 -1.73
CA LEU A 536 -30.80 -20.78 -2.63
C LEU A 536 -30.93 -22.23 -2.20
N TRP A 537 -31.12 -23.11 -3.17
CA TRP A 537 -31.12 -24.55 -2.97
C TRP A 537 -30.06 -25.17 -3.88
N LEU A 538 -29.18 -25.96 -3.30
CA LEU A 538 -28.22 -26.80 -4.00
C LEU A 538 -28.54 -28.25 -3.67
N THR A 539 -28.75 -29.08 -4.70
CA THR A 539 -28.93 -30.52 -4.50
C THR A 539 -27.83 -31.30 -5.19
N TYR A 540 -27.38 -32.36 -4.52
CA TYR A 540 -26.44 -33.31 -5.05
C TYR A 540 -26.70 -34.69 -4.45
N LYS A 541 -26.23 -35.73 -5.15
CA LYS A 541 -26.24 -37.10 -4.67
C LYS A 541 -24.84 -37.50 -4.27
N VAL A 542 -24.70 -38.33 -3.24
CA VAL A 542 -23.39 -38.82 -2.78
C VAL A 542 -23.49 -40.27 -2.32
N LEU A 543 -22.45 -41.07 -2.61
CA LEU A 543 -22.33 -42.42 -2.06
C LEU A 543 -21.85 -42.39 -0.61
N LYS A 544 -22.28 -43.38 0.17
CA LYS A 544 -21.88 -43.56 1.56
C LYS A 544 -20.39 -43.90 1.63
N GLN A 545 -19.69 -43.32 2.60
CA GLN A 545 -18.32 -43.72 2.98
C GLN A 545 -18.31 -44.31 4.39
N ASP A 546 -17.18 -44.89 4.79
CA ASP A 546 -17.02 -45.58 6.08
C ASP A 546 -17.36 -44.69 7.29
N ASP A 547 -17.07 -43.39 7.19
CA ASP A 547 -17.29 -42.36 8.21
C ASP A 547 -18.55 -41.50 7.97
N GLY A 548 -19.38 -41.85 6.98
CA GLY A 548 -20.70 -41.27 6.74
C GLY A 548 -20.89 -40.59 5.38
N TRP A 549 -21.79 -39.60 5.34
CA TRP A 549 -22.07 -38.79 4.15
C TRP A 549 -21.11 -37.61 4.10
N HIS A 550 -20.20 -37.60 3.14
CA HIS A 550 -19.28 -36.47 2.94
C HIS A 550 -20.02 -35.26 2.36
N LEU A 551 -19.70 -34.08 2.86
CA LEU A 551 -20.26 -32.81 2.40
C LEU A 551 -19.23 -31.99 1.60
N PRO A 552 -19.67 -30.97 0.84
CA PRO A 552 -18.77 -30.04 0.17
C PRO A 552 -17.74 -29.40 1.11
N ASP A 553 -16.50 -29.32 0.65
CA ASP A 553 -15.42 -28.63 1.36
C ASP A 553 -15.22 -27.23 0.79
N LEU A 554 -15.33 -26.20 1.65
CA LEU A 554 -15.25 -24.81 1.22
C LEU A 554 -13.80 -24.35 1.15
N HIS A 555 -13.38 -23.88 -0.02
CA HIS A 555 -12.05 -23.29 -0.21
C HIS A 555 -12.09 -21.77 -0.13
N GLU A 556 -13.14 -21.14 -0.63
CA GLU A 556 -13.26 -19.68 -0.69
C GLU A 556 -14.71 -19.23 -0.62
N ARG A 557 -14.93 -18.09 0.05
CA ARG A 557 -16.15 -17.30 -0.04
C ARG A 557 -15.78 -15.85 -0.32
N ARG A 558 -16.57 -15.15 -1.13
CA ARG A 558 -16.46 -13.71 -1.34
C ARG A 558 -17.79 -13.04 -1.02
N ASN A 559 -17.69 -11.87 -0.41
CA ASN A 559 -18.83 -11.02 -0.09
C ASN A 559 -19.84 -11.63 0.91
N LEU A 560 -19.46 -12.72 1.57
CA LEU A 560 -20.34 -13.54 2.39
C LEU A 560 -19.70 -13.83 3.75
N PHE A 561 -20.50 -13.80 4.81
CA PHE A 561 -20.09 -14.18 6.15
C PHE A 561 -21.21 -14.87 6.94
N TRP A 562 -20.84 -15.56 8.02
CA TRP A 562 -21.75 -16.12 9.01
C TRP A 562 -21.23 -15.82 10.41
N THR A 563 -22.12 -15.80 11.38
CA THR A 563 -21.82 -15.63 12.81
C THR A 563 -22.45 -16.76 13.63
N GLY A 564 -22.27 -16.75 14.94
CA GLY A 564 -23.00 -17.65 15.85
C GLY A 564 -24.52 -17.48 15.82
N ASP A 565 -25.03 -16.37 15.27
CA ASP A 565 -26.47 -16.10 15.12
C ASP A 565 -27.08 -16.74 13.87
N THR A 566 -26.25 -17.31 12.99
CA THR A 566 -26.69 -18.03 11.80
C THR A 566 -27.51 -19.24 12.21
N LYS A 567 -28.76 -19.31 11.76
CA LYS A 567 -29.63 -20.45 12.06
C LYS A 567 -29.15 -21.65 11.27
N ARG A 568 -28.73 -22.71 11.96
CA ARG A 568 -28.27 -23.94 11.33
C ARG A 568 -29.19 -25.10 11.69
N MET A 569 -29.65 -25.81 10.67
CA MET A 569 -30.52 -26.99 10.82
C MET A 569 -29.94 -28.17 10.05
N ILE A 570 -29.95 -29.35 10.65
CA ILE A 570 -29.56 -30.62 10.01
C ILE A 570 -30.71 -31.59 10.24
N ASN A 571 -31.35 -32.05 9.18
CA ASN A 571 -32.52 -32.94 9.23
C ASN A 571 -33.64 -32.44 10.17
N GLY A 572 -33.84 -31.12 10.25
CA GLY A 572 -34.84 -30.48 11.11
C GLY A 572 -34.39 -30.24 12.56
N GLU A 573 -33.22 -30.73 12.97
CA GLU A 573 -32.65 -30.48 14.29
C GLU A 573 -31.66 -29.31 14.27
N ARG A 574 -31.50 -28.62 15.41
CA ARG A 574 -30.57 -27.48 15.51
C ARG A 574 -29.12 -27.96 15.39
N GLY A 575 -28.43 -27.54 14.33
CA GLY A 575 -27.02 -27.80 14.11
C GLY A 575 -26.11 -26.96 15.03
N ALA A 576 -24.89 -27.44 15.26
CA ALA A 576 -23.90 -26.72 16.05
C ALA A 576 -23.45 -25.41 15.36
N ALA A 577 -23.34 -24.33 16.13
CA ALA A 577 -22.73 -23.08 15.68
C ALA A 577 -21.21 -23.27 15.59
N LYS A 578 -20.71 -23.56 14.39
CA LYS A 578 -19.28 -23.71 14.08
C LYS A 578 -18.84 -22.66 13.06
N ASP A 579 -17.57 -22.27 13.11
CA ASP A 579 -16.96 -21.32 12.15
C ASP A 579 -16.52 -22.02 10.84
N GLN A 580 -17.36 -22.92 10.33
CA GLN A 580 -17.13 -23.66 9.09
C GLN A 580 -18.40 -23.62 8.23
N TRP A 581 -18.27 -23.73 6.91
CA TRP A 581 -19.42 -23.66 6.02
C TRP A 581 -20.37 -24.84 6.24
N LEU A 582 -19.85 -26.06 6.18
CA LEU A 582 -20.54 -27.33 6.43
C LEU A 582 -19.66 -28.21 7.33
N PRO A 583 -20.22 -29.19 8.06
CA PRO A 583 -19.41 -30.26 8.66
C PRO A 583 -18.75 -31.11 7.56
N ALA A 584 -17.60 -31.72 7.85
CA ALA A 584 -16.91 -32.57 6.88
C ALA A 584 -17.78 -33.78 6.49
N THR A 585 -18.40 -34.41 7.48
CA THR A 585 -19.27 -35.58 7.31
C THR A 585 -20.54 -35.47 8.16
N LEU A 586 -21.60 -36.16 7.72
CA LEU A 586 -22.80 -36.42 8.51
C LEU A 586 -22.91 -37.93 8.79
N PRO A 587 -23.42 -38.34 9.97
CA PRO A 587 -23.58 -39.74 10.29
C PRO A 587 -24.52 -40.42 9.28
N ALA A 588 -24.15 -41.63 8.87
CA ALA A 588 -24.95 -42.51 8.02
C ALA A 588 -25.29 -43.78 8.82
N GLU A 589 -26.50 -44.31 8.63
CA GLU A 589 -26.87 -45.60 9.21
C GLU A 589 -26.00 -46.73 8.65
N GLU A 590 -25.81 -47.79 9.44
CA GLU A 590 -25.13 -49.00 8.95
C GLU A 590 -25.87 -49.57 7.73
N GLY A 591 -25.12 -49.87 6.69
CA GLY A 591 -25.65 -50.16 5.36
C GLY A 591 -24.53 -50.65 4.48
N VAL A 592 -24.79 -51.72 3.72
CA VAL A 592 -23.84 -52.41 2.86
C VAL A 592 -23.87 -51.76 1.48
N ALA A 593 -22.70 -51.51 0.90
CA ALA A 593 -22.60 -51.02 -0.48
C ALA A 593 -23.16 -52.08 -1.45
N ILE A 594 -24.04 -51.67 -2.36
CA ILE A 594 -24.71 -52.59 -3.30
C ILE A 594 -24.34 -52.25 -4.75
N ALA A 595 -24.43 -53.25 -5.63
CA ALA A 595 -24.29 -53.02 -7.06
C ALA A 595 -25.50 -52.27 -7.60
N HIS A 596 -25.26 -51.16 -8.31
CA HIS A 596 -26.29 -50.37 -8.97
C HIS A 596 -26.35 -50.71 -10.45
N GLN A 597 -27.56 -50.94 -10.97
CA GLN A 597 -27.76 -51.17 -12.40
C GLN A 597 -28.75 -50.13 -12.94
N LEU A 598 -28.33 -49.39 -13.98
CA LEU A 598 -29.16 -48.43 -14.69
C LEU A 598 -29.41 -48.94 -16.11
N ALA A 599 -30.68 -49.23 -16.43
CA ALA A 599 -31.08 -49.52 -17.81
C ALA A 599 -31.12 -48.21 -18.62
N LEU A 600 -30.45 -48.21 -19.76
CA LEU A 600 -30.43 -47.11 -20.71
C LEU A 600 -31.60 -47.23 -21.71
N PRO A 601 -32.14 -46.11 -22.25
CA PRO A 601 -33.31 -46.13 -23.13
C PRO A 601 -33.18 -46.99 -24.39
N TRP A 602 -31.94 -47.28 -24.81
CA TRP A 602 -31.61 -48.08 -25.99
C TRP A 602 -31.24 -49.54 -25.66
N GLY A 603 -31.66 -50.06 -24.50
CA GLY A 603 -31.55 -51.48 -24.15
C GLY A 603 -30.21 -51.92 -23.54
N ALA A 604 -29.23 -51.03 -23.43
CA ALA A 604 -27.99 -51.29 -22.68
C ALA A 604 -28.20 -51.08 -21.17
N TYR A 605 -27.30 -51.59 -20.33
CA TYR A 605 -27.27 -51.27 -18.90
C TYR A 605 -25.89 -50.78 -18.47
N VAL A 606 -25.87 -49.85 -17.50
CA VAL A 606 -24.66 -49.43 -16.79
C VAL A 606 -24.70 -50.11 -15.43
N GLN A 607 -23.73 -50.96 -15.15
CA GLN A 607 -23.55 -51.57 -13.83
C GLN A 607 -22.40 -50.89 -13.11
N ALA A 608 -22.67 -50.42 -11.89
CA ALA A 608 -21.69 -49.86 -10.97
C ALA A 608 -21.59 -50.78 -9.76
N ASP A 609 -20.55 -51.60 -9.75
CA ASP A 609 -20.24 -52.49 -8.62
C ASP A 609 -19.46 -51.74 -7.54
N PRO A 610 -19.81 -51.92 -6.25
CA PRO A 610 -19.09 -51.29 -5.16
C PRO A 610 -17.67 -51.88 -5.08
N PHE A 611 -16.67 -51.02 -5.23
CA PHE A 611 -15.27 -51.43 -5.20
C PHE A 611 -14.83 -51.74 -3.76
N LEU A 612 -14.45 -52.99 -3.49
CA LEU A 612 -13.59 -53.36 -2.37
C LEU A 612 -12.17 -52.82 -2.64
N SER A 613 -11.95 -51.53 -2.37
CA SER A 613 -10.68 -50.81 -2.43
C SER A 613 -9.93 -50.76 -3.78
N LEU A 614 -9.69 -49.51 -4.24
CA LEU A 614 -8.70 -49.04 -5.24
C LEU A 614 -8.93 -49.39 -6.73
N LEU A 615 -9.20 -48.34 -7.53
CA LEU A 615 -9.25 -48.21 -9.02
C LEU A 615 -10.59 -48.48 -9.73
N ILE A 616 -11.29 -47.40 -10.08
CA ILE A 616 -12.48 -47.40 -10.96
C ILE A 616 -12.11 -47.99 -12.34
N SER A 617 -12.78 -49.07 -12.73
CA SER A 617 -12.80 -49.57 -14.11
C SER A 617 -14.25 -49.59 -14.62
N CYS A 618 -14.53 -48.77 -15.63
CA CYS A 618 -15.83 -48.76 -16.31
C CYS A 618 -15.79 -49.79 -17.45
N ARG A 619 -16.63 -50.83 -17.38
CA ARG A 619 -16.78 -51.83 -18.46
C ARG A 619 -18.15 -51.71 -19.09
N THR A 620 -18.21 -51.28 -20.34
CA THR A 620 -19.40 -51.40 -21.19
C THR A 620 -19.49 -52.84 -21.66
N ILE A 621 -20.54 -53.56 -21.26
CA ILE A 621 -20.89 -54.85 -21.85
C ILE A 621 -22.01 -54.58 -22.85
N VAL A 622 -21.70 -54.80 -24.13
CA VAL A 622 -22.68 -54.78 -25.22
C VAL A 622 -22.93 -56.25 -25.57
N ASP A 623 -24.05 -56.78 -25.11
CA ASP A 623 -24.52 -58.07 -25.61
C ASP A 623 -25.00 -57.87 -27.05
N SER A 624 -24.30 -58.50 -27.99
CA SER A 624 -24.77 -58.71 -29.35
C SER A 624 -25.56 -60.03 -29.38
N PRO A 625 -26.61 -60.14 -30.21
CA PRO A 625 -27.55 -61.26 -30.18
C PRO A 625 -26.94 -62.64 -30.45
#